data_AF-A0A815IR24-F1
#
_entry.id   AF-A0A815IR24-F1
#
_cell.length_a   1.000
_cell.length_b   1.000
_cell.length_c   1.000
_cell.angle_alpha   90.00
_cell.angle_beta   90.00
_cell.angle_gamma   90.00
#
_symmetry.space_group_name_H-M   'P 1'
#
loop_
_entity.id
_entity.type
_entity.pdbx_description
1 polymer ?
#
loop_
_entity_poly.entity_id
_entity_poly.type
_entity_poly.pdbx_seq_one_letter_code
_entity_poly.pdbx_strand_id
1 'polypeptide(L)'
;MLAILAKRNISIDDVVFYPFSPGYQNEQDSSEKRRILRPCAAVSKWPEDNYYAHHIDGLVITVDLDSFVTDVEEYKMVPVPPSSGNYDPEGIKSPENVPYFPHGVRTDLKPLVIIQPEGPSFHIEGYQVSWQKWRFRIGFNARESGF
;
A
#
# COMPACT_ATOMS: atom_id res chain seq x y z
N MET A 1 7.49 -19.35 10.12
CA MET A 1 7.34 -17.92 10.43
C MET A 1 7.67 -17.54 11.88
N LEU A 2 6.97 -18.06 12.90
CA LEU A 2 7.20 -17.64 14.31
C LEU A 2 8.66 -17.75 14.78
N ALA A 3 9.36 -18.84 14.44
CA ALA A 3 10.78 -18.98 14.77
C ALA A 3 11.68 -17.94 14.07
N ILE A 4 11.34 -17.54 12.83
CA ILE A 4 12.05 -16.52 12.05
C ILE A 4 11.87 -15.13 12.69
N LEU A 5 10.65 -14.83 13.16
CA LEU A 5 10.35 -13.59 13.88
C LEU A 5 11.02 -13.54 15.26
N ALA A 6 11.02 -14.65 16.01
CA ALA A 6 11.68 -14.74 17.31
C ALA A 6 13.19 -14.48 17.21
N LYS A 7 13.87 -14.99 16.17
CA LYS A 7 15.29 -14.68 15.89
C LYS A 7 15.55 -13.18 15.65
N ARG A 8 14.54 -12.44 15.18
CA ARG A 8 14.59 -10.99 14.92
C ARG A 8 14.07 -10.16 16.10
N ASN A 9 13.65 -10.80 17.19
CA ASN A 9 13.01 -10.16 18.33
C ASN A 9 11.76 -9.34 17.94
N ILE A 10 10.94 -9.89 17.02
CA ILE A 10 9.70 -9.29 16.52
C ILE A 10 8.52 -10.13 17.02
N SER A 11 7.50 -9.47 17.60
CA SER A 11 6.23 -10.12 17.92
C SER A 11 5.40 -10.31 16.66
N ILE A 12 4.69 -11.44 16.53
CA ILE A 12 3.75 -11.64 15.41
C ILE A 12 2.59 -10.64 15.44
N ASP A 13 2.22 -10.14 16.62
CA ASP A 13 1.13 -9.17 16.80
C ASP A 13 1.47 -7.80 16.20
N ASP A 14 2.76 -7.51 16.03
CA ASP A 14 3.26 -6.26 15.43
C ASP A 14 3.49 -6.41 13.92
N VAL A 15 3.19 -7.56 13.31
CA VAL A 15 3.48 -7.83 11.90
C VAL A 15 2.26 -7.63 11.02
N VAL A 16 2.44 -6.80 9.99
CA VAL A 16 1.47 -6.62 8.90
C VAL A 16 1.95 -7.42 7.69
N PHE A 17 1.07 -8.28 7.17
CA PHE A 17 1.26 -8.96 5.89
C PHE A 17 0.44 -8.27 4.82
N TYR A 18 1.06 -7.92 3.70
CA TYR A 18 0.36 -7.30 2.57
C TYR A 18 0.60 -8.10 1.28
N PRO A 19 -0.47 -8.37 0.52
CA PRO A 19 -0.45 -9.31 -0.58
C PRO A 19 0.26 -8.73 -1.81
N PHE A 20 1.21 -9.47 -2.37
CA PHE A 20 1.66 -9.25 -3.75
C PHE A 20 1.31 -10.43 -4.64
N SER A 21 1.00 -10.12 -5.90
CA SER A 21 0.87 -11.13 -6.94
C SER A 21 2.18 -11.89 -7.09
N PRO A 22 2.15 -13.23 -7.18
CA PRO A 22 3.37 -14.05 -7.21
C PRO A 22 4.15 -13.95 -8.53
N GLY A 23 3.51 -13.53 -9.61
CA GLY A 23 4.02 -13.68 -10.97
C GLY A 23 4.13 -15.16 -11.38
N TYR A 24 4.92 -15.45 -12.41
CA TYR A 24 5.30 -16.80 -12.81
C TYR A 24 6.83 -16.89 -12.84
N GLN A 25 7.44 -17.53 -11.85
CA GLN A 25 8.89 -17.71 -11.82
C GLN A 25 9.31 -19.05 -12.40
N ASN A 26 8.55 -20.10 -12.14
CA ASN A 26 8.80 -21.45 -12.63
C ASN A 26 7.51 -22.29 -12.65
N GLU A 27 7.63 -23.52 -13.12
CA GLU A 27 6.53 -24.48 -13.25
C GLU A 27 5.72 -24.74 -11.97
N GLN A 28 6.29 -24.52 -10.78
CA GLN A 28 5.56 -24.70 -9.51
C GLN A 28 4.61 -23.54 -9.20
N ASP A 29 4.74 -22.41 -9.91
CA ASP A 29 3.88 -21.23 -9.82
C ASP A 29 2.73 -21.28 -10.85
N SER A 30 2.67 -22.33 -11.68
CA SER A 30 1.60 -22.48 -12.67
C SER A 30 0.23 -22.46 -12.00
N SER A 31 -0.67 -21.63 -12.53
CA SER A 31 -2.06 -21.54 -12.09
C SER A 31 -2.85 -22.82 -12.32
N GLU A 32 -2.34 -23.75 -13.14
CA GLU A 32 -2.91 -25.09 -13.30
C GLU A 32 -2.63 -25.99 -12.09
N LYS A 33 -1.58 -25.68 -11.31
CA LYS A 33 -1.14 -26.49 -10.16
C LYS A 33 -1.58 -25.89 -8.84
N ARG A 34 -1.44 -24.58 -8.67
CA ARG A 34 -1.70 -23.88 -7.41
C ARG A 34 -2.16 -22.45 -7.64
N ARG A 35 -3.01 -21.95 -6.73
CA ARG A 35 -3.37 -20.53 -6.64
C ARG A 35 -2.59 -19.89 -5.50
N ILE A 36 -1.46 -19.25 -5.80
CA ILE A 36 -0.53 -18.77 -4.76
C ILE A 36 -0.53 -17.24 -4.60
N LEU A 37 -0.10 -16.79 -3.43
CA LEU A 37 0.22 -15.41 -3.07
C LEU A 37 1.63 -15.36 -2.49
N ARG A 38 2.37 -14.27 -2.77
CA ARG A 38 3.65 -13.99 -2.10
C ARG A 38 3.56 -12.72 -1.27
N PRO A 39 3.00 -12.76 -0.04
CA PRO A 39 2.89 -11.57 0.77
C PRO A 39 4.28 -11.08 1.23
N CYS A 40 4.42 -9.77 1.33
CA CYS A 40 5.52 -9.16 2.07
C CYS A 40 5.09 -8.98 3.54
N ALA A 41 6.07 -8.87 4.43
CA ALA A 41 5.87 -8.64 5.84
C ALA A 41 6.59 -7.37 6.28
N ALA A 42 5.95 -6.60 7.16
CA ALA A 42 6.52 -5.41 7.77
C ALA A 42 6.10 -5.32 9.24
N VAL A 43 6.85 -4.56 10.03
CA VAL A 43 6.50 -4.26 11.42
C VAL A 43 5.66 -2.98 11.47
N SER A 44 4.61 -2.97 12.27
CA SER A 44 3.88 -1.75 12.65
C SER A 44 4.19 -1.50 14.12
N LYS A 45 4.84 -0.37 14.46
CA LYS A 45 5.18 -0.08 15.87
C LYS A 45 3.95 0.30 16.71
N TRP A 46 2.89 0.77 16.07
CA TRP A 46 1.57 1.06 16.62
C TRP A 46 0.51 0.95 15.49
N PRO A 47 -0.81 0.99 15.78
CA PRO A 47 -1.85 0.73 14.78
C PRO A 47 -1.87 1.68 13.57
N GLU A 48 -1.51 2.96 13.77
CA GLU A 48 -1.50 4.00 12.73
C GLU A 48 -0.11 4.20 12.09
N ASP A 49 0.89 3.39 12.44
CA ASP A 49 2.25 3.53 11.90
C ASP A 49 2.29 3.16 10.41
N ASN A 50 3.10 3.87 9.64
CA ASN A 50 3.40 3.50 8.27
C ASN A 50 4.36 2.31 8.25
N TYR A 51 3.81 1.09 8.35
CA TYR A 51 4.56 -0.15 8.30
C TYR A 51 5.41 -0.30 7.02
N TYR A 52 5.12 0.40 5.92
CA TYR A 52 6.00 0.40 4.74
C TYR A 52 7.40 0.99 5.03
N ALA A 53 7.60 1.68 6.15
CA ALA A 53 8.93 2.10 6.59
C ALA A 53 9.74 0.97 7.25
N HIS A 54 9.12 -0.16 7.60
CA HIS A 54 9.67 -1.19 8.49
C HIS A 54 9.58 -2.60 7.89
N HIS A 55 10.03 -2.76 6.64
CA HIS A 55 10.03 -4.05 5.95
C HIS A 55 10.87 -5.13 6.68
N ILE A 56 10.32 -6.34 6.76
CA ILE A 56 11.02 -7.55 7.19
C ILE A 56 11.59 -8.24 5.94
N ASP A 57 12.83 -7.89 5.59
CA ASP A 57 13.46 -8.34 4.36
C ASP A 57 14.21 -9.69 4.53
N GLY A 58 14.56 -10.31 3.40
CA GLY A 58 15.27 -11.58 3.30
C GLY A 58 14.38 -12.81 3.47
N LEU A 59 13.07 -12.65 3.32
CA LEU A 59 12.07 -13.71 3.36
C LEU A 59 11.31 -13.81 2.04
N VAL A 60 11.04 -15.03 1.59
CA VAL A 60 10.00 -15.30 0.59
C VAL A 60 8.94 -16.14 1.27
N ILE A 61 7.75 -15.55 1.40
CA ILE A 61 6.58 -16.22 1.97
C ILE A 61 5.70 -16.63 0.79
N THR A 62 5.37 -17.91 0.69
CA THR A 62 4.42 -18.41 -0.32
C THR A 62 3.23 -19.00 0.39
N VAL A 63 2.04 -18.48 0.10
CA VAL A 63 0.76 -19.00 0.62
C VAL A 63 -0.01 -19.60 -0.54
N ASP A 64 -0.34 -20.87 -0.45
CA ASP A 64 -1.31 -21.50 -1.34
C ASP A 64 -2.72 -21.13 -0.84
N LEU A 65 -3.49 -20.43 -1.67
CA LEU A 65 -4.79 -19.86 -1.32
C LEU A 65 -5.94 -20.88 -1.35
N ASP A 66 -5.71 -22.09 -1.85
CA ASP A 66 -6.71 -23.15 -1.88
C ASP A 66 -6.55 -24.08 -0.66
N SER A 67 -5.30 -24.39 -0.30
CA SER A 67 -4.97 -25.29 0.83
C SER A 67 -4.60 -24.55 2.12
N PHE A 68 -4.33 -23.25 2.06
CA PHE A 68 -3.80 -22.41 3.14
C PHE A 68 -2.44 -22.85 3.70
N VAL A 69 -1.72 -23.72 2.97
CA VAL A 69 -0.35 -24.08 3.31
C VAL A 69 0.55 -22.86 3.08
N THR A 70 1.35 -22.53 4.11
CA THR A 70 2.32 -21.43 4.06
C THR A 70 3.73 -22.01 4.11
N ASP A 71 4.53 -21.67 3.11
CA ASP A 71 5.96 -21.94 3.06
C ASP A 71 6.75 -20.65 3.25
N VAL A 72 7.88 -20.72 3.96
CA VAL A 72 8.71 -19.54 4.25
C VAL A 72 10.17 -19.88 4.05
N GLU A 73 10.77 -19.26 3.05
CA GLU A 73 12.19 -19.36 2.74
C GLU A 73 12.92 -18.14 3.31
N GLU A 74 13.92 -18.38 4.17
CA GLU A 74 14.80 -17.35 4.74
C GLU A 74 16.14 -17.35 3.99
N TYR A 75 16.41 -16.28 3.23
CA TYR A 75 17.63 -16.14 2.43
C TYR A 75 18.72 -15.34 3.14
N LYS A 76 18.31 -14.32 3.89
CA LYS A 76 19.22 -13.41 4.57
C LYS A 76 18.55 -12.81 5.79
N MET A 77 19.31 -12.60 6.86
CA MET A 77 18.86 -11.75 7.96
C MET A 77 19.26 -10.31 7.67
N VAL A 78 18.28 -9.47 7.34
CA VAL A 78 18.44 -8.03 7.14
C VAL A 78 17.79 -7.30 8.32
N PRO A 79 18.46 -6.30 8.94
CA PRO A 79 17.83 -5.50 9.97
C PRO A 79 16.61 -4.75 9.44
N VAL A 80 15.52 -4.73 10.21
CA VAL A 80 14.35 -3.90 9.90
C VAL A 80 14.77 -2.42 9.97
N PRO A 81 14.44 -1.58 8.98
CA PRO A 81 14.79 -0.16 9.03
C PRO A 81 14.16 0.51 10.28
N PRO A 82 14.95 1.25 11.08
CA PRO A 82 14.48 1.74 12.37
C PRO A 82 13.66 3.03 12.27
N SER A 83 13.89 3.86 11.25
CA SER A 83 13.24 5.15 11.07
C SER A 83 11.79 4.99 10.62
N SER A 84 10.88 5.78 11.19
CA SER A 84 9.49 5.85 10.74
C SER A 84 9.38 6.67 9.44
N GLY A 85 8.28 6.50 8.73
CA GLY A 85 8.01 7.18 7.45
C GLY A 85 6.57 7.70 7.36
N ASN A 86 6.05 8.25 8.45
CA ASN A 86 4.69 8.76 8.57
C ASN A 86 4.53 10.11 7.85
N TYR A 87 3.37 10.29 7.21
CA TYR A 87 3.05 11.46 6.38
C TYR A 87 1.94 12.34 6.96
N ASP A 88 1.37 11.96 8.11
CA ASP A 88 0.41 12.79 8.81
C ASP A 88 1.09 14.02 9.44
N PRO A 89 0.35 15.11 9.72
CA PRO A 89 0.93 16.36 10.22
C PRO A 89 1.74 16.23 11.52
N GLU A 90 1.45 15.27 12.38
CA GLU A 90 2.20 15.07 13.63
C GLU A 90 3.40 14.13 13.41
N GLY A 91 3.20 13.03 12.68
CA GLY A 91 4.25 12.05 12.37
C GLY A 91 5.47 12.68 11.71
N ILE A 92 5.26 13.62 10.76
CA ILE A 92 6.36 14.30 10.08
C ILE A 92 7.24 15.16 10.99
N LYS A 93 6.74 15.56 12.18
CA LYS A 93 7.49 16.37 13.16
C LYS A 93 8.30 15.50 14.12
N SER A 94 8.27 14.18 14.01
CA SER A 94 9.10 13.32 14.84
C SER A 94 10.55 13.29 14.31
N PRO A 95 11.58 13.43 15.16
CA PRO A 95 12.98 13.30 14.76
C PRO A 95 13.35 11.88 14.32
N GLU A 96 12.52 10.88 14.65
CA GLU A 96 12.68 9.49 14.20
C GLU A 96 12.08 9.24 12.81
N ASN A 97 11.35 10.23 12.26
CA ASN A 97 10.71 10.15 10.96
C ASN A 97 11.65 10.58 9.84
N VAL A 98 11.56 9.92 8.68
CA VAL A 98 12.28 10.32 7.47
C VAL A 98 11.29 10.44 6.32
N PRO A 99 11.13 11.64 5.71
CA PRO A 99 11.76 12.92 6.07
C PRO A 99 11.25 13.52 7.40
N TYR A 100 12.10 14.32 8.05
CA TYR A 100 11.80 15.05 9.29
C TYR A 100 11.54 16.54 9.02
N PHE A 101 10.37 17.01 9.41
CA PHE A 101 9.91 18.39 9.27
C PHE A 101 9.60 18.99 10.65
N PRO A 102 10.60 19.52 11.39
CA PRO A 102 10.42 20.03 12.76
C PRO A 102 9.38 21.15 12.88
N HIS A 103 9.17 21.90 11.79
CA HIS A 103 8.21 23.01 11.74
C HIS A 103 6.85 22.60 11.18
N GLY A 104 6.65 21.32 10.88
CA GLY A 104 5.40 20.79 10.33
C GLY A 104 5.16 21.17 8.86
N VAL A 105 3.87 21.26 8.52
CA VAL A 105 3.41 21.56 7.16
C VAL A 105 3.69 23.01 6.75
N ARG A 106 3.76 23.26 5.44
CA ARG A 106 3.91 24.60 4.87
C ARG A 106 2.72 25.50 5.23
N THR A 107 2.99 26.72 5.68
CA THR A 107 1.97 27.72 6.04
C THR A 107 1.94 28.94 5.11
N ASP A 108 2.73 28.90 4.03
CA ASP A 108 2.95 30.01 3.10
C ASP A 108 2.11 29.90 1.81
N LEU A 109 1.29 28.86 1.68
CA LEU A 109 0.38 28.70 0.55
C LEU A 109 -0.72 29.76 0.60
N LYS A 110 -0.79 30.58 -0.45
CA LYS A 110 -1.86 31.57 -0.63
C LYS A 110 -3.12 30.88 -1.19
N PRO A 111 -4.33 31.31 -0.80
CA PRO A 111 -5.56 30.74 -1.34
C PRO A 111 -5.69 30.91 -2.86
N LEU A 112 -6.15 29.86 -3.55
CA LEU A 112 -6.61 29.92 -4.93
C LEU A 112 -8.14 29.82 -4.94
N VAL A 113 -8.81 30.78 -5.57
CA VAL A 113 -10.27 30.83 -5.66
C VAL A 113 -10.70 30.62 -7.11
N ILE A 114 -11.39 29.52 -7.39
CA ILE A 114 -11.91 29.17 -8.72
C ILE A 114 -13.44 29.28 -8.68
N ILE A 115 -14.01 30.14 -9.52
CA ILE A 115 -15.46 30.42 -9.55
C ILE A 115 -15.97 30.31 -10.99
N GLN A 116 -17.09 29.63 -11.19
CA GLN A 116 -17.89 29.67 -12.42
C GLN A 116 -19.26 30.28 -12.08
N PRO A 117 -19.44 31.61 -12.25
CA PRO A 117 -20.65 32.31 -11.80
C PRO A 117 -21.94 31.76 -12.44
N GLU A 118 -21.82 31.19 -13.64
CA GLU A 118 -22.92 30.60 -14.42
C GLU A 118 -22.94 29.06 -14.34
N GLY A 119 -22.12 28.47 -13.45
CA GLY A 119 -21.97 27.02 -13.31
C GLY A 119 -21.07 26.37 -14.38
N PRO A 120 -20.96 25.02 -14.36
CA PRO A 120 -20.15 24.29 -15.30
C PRO A 120 -20.78 24.26 -16.71
N SER A 121 -19.95 24.24 -17.75
CA SER A 121 -20.43 24.15 -19.14
C SER A 121 -20.80 22.71 -19.58
N PHE A 122 -20.71 21.74 -18.68
CA PHE A 122 -21.12 20.36 -18.94
C PHE A 122 -22.47 20.06 -18.27
N HIS A 123 -23.24 19.18 -18.88
CA HIS A 123 -24.49 18.65 -18.34
C HIS A 123 -24.38 17.14 -18.15
N ILE A 124 -24.91 16.63 -17.04
CA ILE A 124 -24.92 15.20 -16.70
C ILE A 124 -26.36 14.71 -16.59
N GLU A 125 -26.71 13.75 -17.43
CA GLU A 125 -27.98 13.01 -17.37
C GLU A 125 -27.67 11.54 -17.10
N GLY A 126 -27.88 11.09 -15.86
CA GLY A 126 -27.42 9.78 -15.41
C GLY A 126 -25.89 9.66 -15.55
N TYR A 127 -25.43 8.79 -16.46
CA TYR A 127 -24.01 8.60 -16.77
C TYR A 127 -23.55 9.32 -18.04
N GLN A 128 -24.46 9.97 -18.77
CA GLN A 128 -24.13 10.69 -20.00
C GLN A 128 -23.65 12.10 -19.69
N VAL A 129 -22.47 12.44 -20.19
CA VAL A 129 -21.93 13.80 -20.16
C VAL A 129 -22.12 14.43 -21.53
N SER A 130 -22.75 15.61 -21.55
CA SER A 130 -22.72 16.52 -22.70
C SER A 130 -21.83 17.71 -22.33
N TRP A 131 -20.75 17.92 -23.08
CA TRP A 131 -19.84 19.03 -22.84
C TRP A 131 -19.30 19.54 -24.15
N GLN A 132 -19.60 20.80 -24.47
CA GLN A 132 -19.32 21.36 -25.79
C GLN A 132 -19.93 20.44 -26.88
N LYS A 133 -19.19 20.18 -27.96
CA LYS A 133 -19.62 19.30 -29.06
C LYS A 133 -19.49 17.80 -28.72
N TRP A 134 -19.06 17.45 -27.50
CA TRP A 134 -18.86 16.07 -27.07
C TRP A 134 -20.09 15.53 -26.34
N ARG A 135 -20.41 14.27 -26.63
CA ARG A 135 -21.35 13.47 -25.86
C ARG A 135 -20.77 12.09 -25.64
N PHE A 136 -20.64 11.69 -24.38
CA PHE A 136 -20.08 10.40 -23.99
C PHE A 136 -20.70 9.90 -22.69
N ARG A 137 -20.42 8.65 -22.30
CA ARG A 137 -20.88 8.06 -21.03
C ARG A 137 -19.69 7.69 -20.15
N ILE A 138 -19.82 7.96 -18.85
CA ILE A 138 -18.85 7.52 -17.83
C ILE A 138 -19.31 6.17 -17.30
N GLY A 139 -18.54 5.13 -17.58
CA GLY A 139 -18.74 3.79 -17.02
C GLY A 139 -17.88 3.58 -15.77
N PHE A 140 -18.33 2.68 -14.89
CA PHE A 140 -17.54 2.22 -13.74
C PHE A 140 -17.59 0.70 -13.67
N ASN A 141 -16.43 0.06 -13.54
CA ASN A 141 -16.34 -1.37 -13.23
C ASN A 141 -15.15 -1.67 -12.32
N ALA A 142 -15.27 -2.72 -11.52
CA ALA A 142 -14.30 -3.06 -10.47
C ALA A 142 -12.90 -3.40 -11.00
N ARG A 143 -12.75 -3.75 -12.28
CA ARG A 143 -11.47 -4.16 -12.86
C ARG A 143 -10.72 -2.99 -13.48
N GLU A 144 -11.40 -2.17 -14.27
CA GLU A 144 -10.78 -1.09 -15.05
C GLU A 144 -10.83 0.25 -14.33
N SER A 145 -11.77 0.42 -13.39
CA SER A 145 -12.01 1.68 -12.68
C SER A 145 -11.52 1.65 -11.23
N GLY A 146 -10.71 0.65 -10.86
CA GLY A 146 -10.24 0.44 -9.49
C GLY A 146 -9.53 1.68 -8.92
N PHE A 147 -9.92 2.03 -7.69
CA PHE A 147 -9.14 2.87 -6.78
C PHE A 147 -8.04 2.03 -6.13
#